data_AF-A0A5K3FSD1-F1
#
_entry.id   AF-A0A5K3FSD1-F1
#
_cell.length_a   1.000
_cell.length_b   1.000
_cell.length_c   1.000
_cell.angle_alpha   90.00
_cell.angle_beta   90.00
_cell.angle_gamma   90.00
#
_symmetry.space_group_name_H-M   'P 1'
#
loop_
_entity.id
_entity.type
_entity.pdbx_description
1 polymer ?
#
loop_
_entity_poly.entity_id
_entity_poly.type
_entity_poly.pdbx_seq_one_letter_code
_entity_poly.pdbx_strand_id
1 'polypeptide(L)'
;MVMLKLVPTALLQVHAEEFKSRTLRTVSDCCMSNDIGVRQAGLRALGFSLAASLEASAAEEDVAMQVQLLARSFKLDLAEDRVLAANVACYVASQLKFRDSSGAPPKWLLSFVGLIASATKDKNLNVCAAAEEAIVSLCRIGTHGGDKNEVYSLCLNCLDPGKRNLLEEVVGRLKKQSWTQFWLRGPLDIDNTIMEA
;
A
#
# COMPACT_ATOMS: atom_id res chain seq x y z
N MET A 1 -3.41 49.72 -0.96
CA MET A 1 -4.33 48.70 -1.52
C MET A 1 -3.61 47.36 -1.44
N VAL A 2 -3.91 46.54 -0.42
CA VAL A 2 -3.25 45.24 -0.21
C VAL A 2 -3.95 44.22 -1.12
N MET A 3 -3.26 43.72 -2.14
CA MET A 3 -3.72 42.54 -2.89
C MET A 3 -3.68 41.34 -1.93
N LEU A 4 -4.85 40.93 -1.45
CA LEU A 4 -5.02 39.61 -0.85
C LEU A 4 -4.73 38.58 -1.94
N LYS A 5 -3.52 37.99 -1.92
CA LYS A 5 -3.25 36.74 -2.63
C LYS A 5 -4.13 35.67 -1.98
N LEU A 6 -5.32 35.45 -2.55
CA LEU A 6 -6.12 34.27 -2.27
C LEU A 6 -5.26 33.06 -2.60
N VAL A 7 -4.80 32.35 -1.56
CA VAL A 7 -4.14 31.07 -1.74
C VAL A 7 -5.21 30.11 -2.30
N PRO A 8 -5.00 29.45 -3.45
CA PRO A 8 -6.01 28.58 -4.07
C PRO A 8 -6.57 27.49 -3.13
N THR A 9 -5.81 27.12 -2.10
CA THR A 9 -6.24 26.19 -1.05
C THR A 9 -7.45 26.66 -0.25
N ALA A 10 -7.68 27.96 -0.07
CA ALA A 10 -8.83 28.47 0.68
C ALA A 10 -10.18 28.20 -0.05
N LEU A 11 -10.17 28.18 -1.39
CA LEU A 11 -11.33 27.83 -2.20
C LEU A 11 -11.59 26.32 -2.22
N LEU A 12 -10.53 25.52 -2.09
CA LEU A 12 -10.64 24.06 -2.03
C LEU A 12 -11.17 23.59 -0.67
N GLN A 13 -10.87 24.27 0.44
CA GLN A 13 -11.25 23.82 1.78
C GLN A 13 -12.77 23.63 1.98
N VAL A 14 -13.62 24.45 1.35
CA VAL A 14 -15.08 24.37 1.51
C VAL A 14 -15.66 23.10 0.88
N HIS A 15 -15.05 22.60 -0.19
CA HIS A 15 -15.51 21.41 -0.93
C HIS A 15 -14.53 20.24 -0.87
N ALA A 16 -13.41 20.36 -0.14
CA ALA A 16 -12.33 19.37 -0.12
C ALA A 16 -12.84 18.00 0.33
N GLU A 17 -13.63 17.96 1.41
CA GLU A 17 -14.19 16.69 1.92
C GLU A 17 -15.20 16.08 0.96
N GLU A 18 -16.03 16.89 0.30
CA GLU A 18 -16.95 16.42 -0.73
C GLU A 18 -16.20 15.86 -1.94
N PHE A 19 -15.16 16.56 -2.39
CA PHE A 19 -14.32 16.15 -3.52
C PHE A 19 -13.56 14.88 -3.21
N LYS A 20 -12.99 14.78 -2.01
CA LYS A 20 -12.33 13.57 -1.48
C LYS A 20 -13.31 12.39 -1.45
N SER A 21 -14.50 12.57 -0.90
CA SER A 21 -15.53 11.52 -0.85
C SER A 21 -15.94 11.04 -2.25
N ARG A 22 -16.19 11.96 -3.19
CA ARG A 22 -16.54 11.63 -4.58
C ARG A 22 -15.39 10.94 -5.32
N THR A 23 -14.15 11.38 -5.07
CA THR A 23 -12.95 10.78 -5.65
C THR A 23 -12.77 9.34 -5.15
N LEU A 24 -12.84 9.11 -3.83
CA LEU A 24 -12.74 7.78 -3.24
C LEU A 24 -13.85 6.85 -3.75
N ARG A 25 -15.08 7.36 -3.90
CA ARG A 25 -16.18 6.60 -4.51
C ARG A 25 -15.85 6.21 -5.95
N THR A 26 -15.38 7.15 -6.76
CA THR A 26 -15.01 6.89 -8.16
C THR A 26 -13.88 5.85 -8.25
N VAL A 27 -12.85 5.96 -7.41
CA VAL A 27 -11.77 4.98 -7.33
C VAL A 27 -12.31 3.60 -6.93
N SER A 28 -13.19 3.54 -5.92
CA SER A 28 -13.85 2.30 -5.51
C SER A 28 -14.65 1.66 -6.64
N ASP A 29 -15.45 2.45 -7.36
CA ASP A 29 -16.28 1.97 -8.47
C ASP A 29 -15.40 1.44 -9.61
N CYS A 30 -14.32 2.15 -9.95
CA CYS A 30 -13.33 1.68 -10.92
C CYS A 30 -12.71 0.35 -10.49
N CYS A 31 -12.23 0.23 -9.25
CA CYS A 31 -11.65 -1.02 -8.70
C CYS A 31 -12.59 -2.24 -8.77
N MET A 32 -13.90 -2.01 -8.86
CA MET A 32 -14.91 -3.07 -8.93
C MET A 32 -15.53 -3.22 -10.33
N SER A 33 -15.02 -2.48 -11.32
CA SER A 33 -15.50 -2.57 -12.70
C SER A 33 -15.29 -3.97 -13.27
N ASN A 34 -16.21 -4.42 -14.13
CA ASN A 34 -16.04 -5.64 -14.90
C ASN A 34 -15.02 -5.47 -16.03
N ASP A 35 -14.86 -4.24 -16.53
CA ASP A 35 -13.84 -3.92 -17.53
C ASP A 35 -12.44 -3.97 -16.91
N ILE A 36 -11.56 -4.79 -17.48
CA ILE A 36 -10.19 -5.02 -16.99
C ILE A 36 -9.39 -3.71 -16.97
N GLY A 37 -9.47 -2.91 -18.04
CA GLY A 37 -8.71 -1.67 -18.16
C GLY A 37 -9.13 -0.65 -17.10
N VAL A 38 -10.44 -0.45 -16.94
CA VAL A 38 -11.00 0.44 -15.91
C VAL A 38 -10.64 -0.06 -14.51
N ARG A 39 -10.74 -1.36 -14.27
CA ARG A 39 -10.40 -1.97 -12.97
C ARG A 39 -8.95 -1.77 -12.61
N GLN A 40 -8.04 -2.05 -13.54
CA GLN A 40 -6.61 -1.87 -13.30
C GLN A 40 -6.24 -0.40 -13.13
N ALA A 41 -6.86 0.52 -13.88
CA ALA A 41 -6.70 1.96 -13.63
C ALA A 41 -7.19 2.35 -12.23
N GLY A 42 -8.33 1.81 -11.79
CA GLY A 42 -8.84 1.96 -10.42
C GLY A 42 -7.84 1.49 -9.36
N LEU A 43 -7.22 0.32 -9.55
CA LEU A 43 -6.22 -0.21 -8.61
C LEU A 43 -4.99 0.69 -8.48
N ARG A 44 -4.50 1.25 -9.60
CA ARG A 44 -3.39 2.22 -9.57
C ARG A 44 -3.79 3.49 -8.82
N ALA A 45 -4.97 4.04 -9.13
CA ALA A 45 -5.52 5.21 -8.45
C ALA A 45 -5.71 4.96 -6.95
N LEU A 46 -6.14 3.77 -6.54
CA LEU A 46 -6.23 3.36 -5.14
C LEU A 46 -4.87 3.39 -4.45
N GLY A 47 -3.81 2.93 -5.11
CA GLY A 47 -2.45 2.98 -4.56
C GLY A 47 -1.96 4.41 -4.31
N PHE A 48 -2.15 5.30 -5.29
CA PHE A 48 -1.81 6.72 -5.13
C PHE A 48 -2.67 7.40 -4.05
N SER A 49 -3.98 7.14 -4.04
CA SER A 49 -4.91 7.68 -3.04
C SER A 49 -4.56 7.21 -1.62
N LEU A 50 -4.21 5.94 -1.45
CA LEU A 50 -3.84 5.38 -0.15
C LEU A 50 -2.51 5.96 0.33
N ALA A 51 -1.51 6.07 -0.54
CA ALA A 51 -0.25 6.73 -0.20
C ALA A 51 -0.45 8.19 0.20
N ALA A 52 -1.25 8.95 -0.56
CA ALA A 52 -1.57 10.34 -0.23
C ALA A 52 -2.33 10.46 1.10
N SER A 53 -3.23 9.52 1.40
CA SER A 53 -3.96 9.47 2.67
C SER A 53 -3.02 9.22 3.86
N LEU A 54 -2.02 8.36 3.68
CA LEU A 54 -1.00 8.08 4.69
C LEU A 54 -0.08 9.29 4.92
N GLU A 55 0.37 9.95 3.85
CA GLU A 55 1.18 11.16 3.93
C GLU A 55 0.45 12.31 4.63
N ALA A 56 -0.85 12.48 4.32
CA ALA A 56 -1.69 13.50 4.92
C ALA A 56 -2.16 13.19 6.35
N SER A 57 -1.76 12.04 6.93
CA SER A 57 -2.28 11.56 8.22
C SER A 57 -3.82 11.56 8.28
N ALA A 58 -4.45 11.07 7.21
CA ALA A 58 -5.91 10.98 7.13
C ALA A 58 -6.50 10.13 8.27
N ALA A 59 -7.81 10.27 8.49
CA ALA A 59 -8.53 9.49 9.49
C ALA A 59 -8.32 7.98 9.28
N GLU A 60 -8.18 7.23 10.38
CA GLU A 60 -7.92 5.79 10.32
C GLU A 60 -9.01 5.03 9.55
N GLU A 61 -10.25 5.49 9.63
CA GLU A 61 -11.39 4.93 8.92
C GLU A 61 -11.22 5.04 7.39
N ASP A 62 -10.72 6.17 6.90
CA ASP A 62 -10.49 6.40 5.46
C ASP A 62 -9.37 5.51 4.92
N VAL A 63 -8.31 5.35 5.70
CA VAL A 63 -7.21 4.44 5.38
C VAL A 63 -7.70 2.99 5.41
N ALA A 64 -8.47 2.62 6.44
CA ALA A 64 -9.03 1.28 6.59
C ALA A 64 -9.95 0.91 5.43
N MET A 65 -10.82 1.82 4.96
CA MET A 65 -11.68 1.58 3.79
C MET A 65 -10.86 1.29 2.52
N GLN A 66 -9.79 2.05 2.29
CA GLN A 66 -8.91 1.84 1.13
C GLN A 66 -8.12 0.53 1.24
N VAL A 67 -7.64 0.16 2.43
CA VAL A 67 -7.02 -1.15 2.69
C VAL A 67 -8.02 -2.29 2.46
N GLN A 68 -9.30 -2.12 2.81
CA GLN A 68 -10.34 -3.11 2.52
C GLN A 68 -10.61 -3.25 1.02
N LEU A 69 -10.61 -2.15 0.26
CA LEU A 69 -10.71 -2.19 -1.20
C LEU A 69 -9.54 -2.98 -1.79
N LEU A 70 -8.32 -2.69 -1.35
CA LEU A 70 -7.13 -3.42 -1.77
C LEU A 70 -7.25 -4.92 -1.43
N ALA A 71 -7.74 -5.26 -0.24
CA ALA A 71 -7.96 -6.65 0.18
C ALA A 71 -8.97 -7.40 -0.71
N ARG A 72 -9.97 -6.71 -1.27
CA ARG A 72 -10.89 -7.30 -2.24
C ARG A 72 -10.20 -7.58 -3.57
N SER A 73 -9.25 -6.73 -3.98
CA SER A 73 -8.49 -6.90 -5.23
C SER A 73 -7.62 -8.16 -5.23
N PHE A 74 -7.10 -8.57 -4.07
CA PHE A 74 -6.41 -9.87 -3.89
C PHE A 74 -7.33 -11.08 -4.03
N LYS A 75 -8.66 -10.90 -4.15
CA LYS A 75 -9.63 -11.97 -4.36
C LYS A 75 -10.16 -12.03 -5.78
N LEU A 76 -9.66 -11.17 -6.69
CA LEU A 76 -10.04 -11.18 -8.08
C LEU A 76 -9.54 -12.46 -8.78
N ASP A 77 -10.31 -12.97 -9.72
CA ASP A 77 -10.03 -14.25 -10.38
C ASP A 77 -8.78 -14.19 -11.27
N LEU A 78 -8.60 -13.06 -11.97
CA LEU A 78 -7.46 -12.83 -12.84
C LEU A 78 -6.17 -12.65 -12.03
N ALA A 79 -5.15 -13.43 -12.38
CA ALA A 79 -3.86 -13.34 -11.72
C ALA A 79 -3.19 -11.96 -11.93
N GLU A 80 -3.37 -11.36 -13.11
CA GLU A 80 -2.83 -10.03 -13.43
C GLU A 80 -3.34 -8.95 -12.48
N ASP A 81 -4.63 -8.98 -12.14
CA ASP A 81 -5.21 -8.03 -11.19
C ASP A 81 -4.65 -8.23 -9.77
N ARG A 82 -4.44 -9.49 -9.37
CA ARG A 82 -3.81 -9.81 -8.06
C ARG A 82 -2.33 -9.41 -8.02
N VAL A 83 -1.61 -9.56 -9.14
CA VAL A 83 -0.22 -9.06 -9.27
C VAL A 83 -0.21 -7.54 -9.15
N LEU A 84 -1.12 -6.84 -9.84
CA LEU A 84 -1.23 -5.39 -9.72
C LEU A 84 -1.58 -4.96 -8.30
N ALA A 85 -2.49 -5.66 -7.62
CA ALA A 85 -2.81 -5.39 -6.21
C ALA A 85 -1.59 -5.58 -5.29
N ALA A 86 -0.76 -6.59 -5.55
CA ALA A 86 0.50 -6.80 -4.83
C ALA A 86 1.52 -5.69 -5.09
N ASN A 87 1.65 -5.22 -6.33
CA ASN A 87 2.50 -4.09 -6.67
C ASN A 87 2.02 -2.78 -6.02
N VAL A 88 0.70 -2.54 -6.01
CA VAL A 88 0.08 -1.43 -5.27
C VAL A 88 0.42 -1.52 -3.78
N ALA A 89 0.33 -2.71 -3.19
CA ALA A 89 0.72 -2.92 -1.79
C ALA A 89 2.22 -2.64 -1.58
N CYS A 90 3.08 -3.04 -2.52
CA CYS A 90 4.52 -2.78 -2.45
C CYS A 90 4.85 -1.28 -2.48
N TYR A 91 4.20 -0.54 -3.38
CA TYR A 91 4.29 0.91 -3.42
C TYR A 91 3.81 1.55 -2.11
N VAL A 92 2.62 1.20 -1.62
CA VAL A 92 2.10 1.74 -0.36
C VAL A 92 3.05 1.44 0.81
N ALA A 93 3.58 0.22 0.86
CA ALA A 93 4.57 -0.19 1.85
C ALA A 93 5.85 0.67 1.81
N SER A 94 6.31 1.09 0.62
CA SER A 94 7.52 1.91 0.51
C SER A 94 7.33 3.34 1.00
N GLN A 95 6.09 3.83 0.98
CA GLN A 95 5.72 5.17 1.46
C GLN A 95 5.57 5.23 2.98
N LEU A 96 5.39 4.08 3.65
CA LEU A 96 5.23 4.05 5.10
C LEU A 96 6.54 4.41 5.82
N LYS A 97 6.48 5.46 6.63
CA LYS A 97 7.57 5.93 7.50
C LYS A 97 7.11 5.84 8.96
N PHE A 98 7.48 4.75 9.64
CA PHE A 98 7.31 4.65 11.09
C PHE A 98 8.65 4.98 11.74
N ARG A 99 8.70 6.07 12.51
CA ARG A 99 9.94 6.51 13.18
C ARG A 99 9.92 6.39 14.70
N ASP A 100 8.75 6.34 15.30
CA ASP A 100 8.57 6.09 16.73
C ASP A 100 7.08 5.86 16.98
N SER A 101 6.68 4.65 17.35
CA SER A 101 5.32 4.39 17.83
C SER A 101 5.40 3.60 19.13
N SER A 102 5.46 4.34 20.24
CA SER A 102 5.28 3.81 21.59
C SER A 102 3.85 3.29 21.84
N GLY A 103 2.93 3.47 20.89
CA GLY A 103 1.55 3.01 20.93
C GLY A 103 1.32 1.73 20.12
N ALA A 104 0.14 1.14 20.30
CA ALA A 104 -0.31 0.01 19.49
C ALA A 104 -0.42 0.40 18.00
N PRO A 105 -0.10 -0.51 17.06
CA PRO A 105 -0.29 -0.24 15.64
C PRO A 105 -1.77 0.01 15.32
N PRO A 106 -2.09 0.89 14.36
CA PRO A 106 -3.46 1.10 13.94
C PRO A 106 -4.01 -0.18 13.28
N LYS A 107 -5.32 -0.42 13.42
CA LYS A 107 -5.95 -1.69 12.98
C LYS A 107 -5.83 -1.92 11.47
N TRP A 108 -5.82 -0.84 10.67
CA TRP A 108 -5.62 -0.93 9.22
C TRP A 108 -4.23 -1.49 8.89
N LEU A 109 -3.20 -1.18 9.69
CA LEU A 109 -1.83 -1.67 9.45
C LEU A 109 -1.74 -3.16 9.71
N LEU A 110 -2.35 -3.65 10.80
CA LEU A 110 -2.43 -5.09 11.08
C LEU A 110 -3.18 -5.84 9.96
N SER A 111 -4.24 -5.23 9.44
CA SER A 111 -5.00 -5.78 8.32
C SER A 111 -4.17 -5.81 7.04
N PHE A 112 -3.45 -4.74 6.75
CA PHE A 112 -2.56 -4.61 5.61
C PHE A 112 -1.39 -5.61 5.66
N VAL A 113 -0.72 -5.75 6.79
CA VAL A 113 0.36 -6.72 7.01
C VAL A 113 -0.15 -8.15 6.86
N GLY A 114 -1.30 -8.46 7.47
CA GLY A 114 -1.91 -9.78 7.33
C GLY A 114 -2.29 -10.11 5.87
N LEU A 115 -2.75 -9.10 5.13
CA LEU A 115 -3.10 -9.22 3.72
C LEU A 115 -1.87 -9.58 2.87
N ILE A 116 -0.80 -8.78 2.94
CA ILE A 116 0.42 -9.02 2.13
C ILE A 116 1.12 -10.32 2.53
N ALA A 117 1.13 -10.68 3.82
CA ALA A 117 1.66 -11.96 4.29
C ALA A 117 0.86 -13.14 3.76
N SER A 118 -0.48 -13.02 3.67
CA SER A 118 -1.32 -14.07 3.08
C SER A 118 -1.10 -14.21 1.57
N ALA A 119 -0.86 -13.09 0.87
CA ALA A 119 -0.62 -13.07 -0.57
C ALA A 119 0.68 -13.77 -0.98
N THR A 120 1.65 -13.98 -0.07
CA THR A 120 2.84 -14.80 -0.37
C THR A 120 2.52 -16.29 -0.53
N LYS A 121 1.29 -16.71 -0.26
CA LYS A 121 0.78 -18.08 -0.47
C LYS A 121 -0.24 -18.14 -1.62
N ASP A 122 -0.27 -17.14 -2.51
CA ASP A 122 -1.11 -17.18 -3.71
C ASP A 122 -0.73 -18.37 -4.61
N LYS A 123 -1.69 -18.86 -5.40
CA LYS A 123 -1.47 -19.90 -6.40
C LYS A 123 -0.58 -19.44 -7.55
N ASN A 124 -0.49 -18.13 -7.80
CA ASN A 124 0.34 -17.54 -8.83
C ASN A 124 1.65 -16.99 -8.25
N LEU A 125 2.78 -17.48 -8.75
CA LEU A 125 4.11 -17.13 -8.24
C LEU A 125 4.47 -15.65 -8.41
N ASN A 126 3.92 -14.96 -9.41
CA ASN A 126 4.16 -13.52 -9.60
C ASN A 126 3.47 -12.70 -8.51
N VAL A 127 2.29 -13.14 -8.04
CA VAL A 127 1.61 -12.52 -6.89
C VAL A 127 2.44 -12.73 -5.63
N CYS A 128 2.96 -13.95 -5.42
CA CYS A 128 3.83 -14.24 -4.30
C CYS A 128 5.09 -13.37 -4.30
N ALA A 129 5.77 -13.26 -5.44
CA ALA A 129 6.97 -12.44 -5.58
C ALA A 129 6.69 -10.96 -5.29
N ALA A 130 5.63 -10.38 -5.86
CA ALA A 130 5.24 -8.99 -5.61
C ALA A 130 4.83 -8.74 -4.14
N ALA A 131 4.15 -9.69 -3.50
CA ALA A 131 3.80 -9.61 -2.09
C ALA A 131 5.04 -9.71 -1.17
N GLU A 132 6.02 -10.54 -1.53
CA GLU A 132 7.30 -10.61 -0.86
C GLU A 132 8.09 -9.29 -0.98
N GLU A 133 8.13 -8.70 -2.17
CA GLU A 133 8.71 -7.37 -2.38
C GLU A 133 8.00 -6.30 -1.51
N ALA A 134 6.68 -6.39 -1.33
CA ALA A 134 5.94 -5.51 -0.43
C ALA A 134 6.37 -5.66 1.04
N ILE A 135 6.61 -6.89 1.51
CA ILE A 135 7.11 -7.17 2.87
C ILE A 135 8.56 -6.68 3.02
N VAL A 136 9.41 -6.88 2.01
CA VAL A 136 10.79 -6.36 2.00
C VAL A 136 10.79 -4.84 2.12
N SER A 137 9.94 -4.18 1.34
CA SER A 137 9.74 -2.73 1.36
C SER A 137 9.29 -2.26 2.74
N LEU A 138 8.21 -2.86 3.26
CA LEU A 138 7.62 -2.51 4.55
C LEU A 138 8.62 -2.69 5.70
N CYS A 139 9.29 -3.84 5.76
CA CYS A 139 10.20 -4.18 6.85
C CYS A 139 11.64 -3.71 6.61
N ARG A 140 11.89 -2.97 5.50
CA ARG A 140 13.21 -2.47 5.09
C ARG A 140 14.30 -3.56 5.08
N ILE A 141 13.95 -4.77 4.64
CA ILE A 141 14.86 -5.93 4.64
C ILE A 141 16.00 -5.69 3.65
N GLY A 142 17.25 -5.85 4.12
CA GLY A 142 18.43 -5.74 3.26
C GLY A 142 18.76 -4.31 2.82
N THR A 143 18.21 -3.28 3.48
CA THR A 143 18.55 -1.88 3.20
C THR A 143 19.98 -1.53 3.62
N HIS A 144 20.70 -0.84 2.75
CA HIS A 144 22.04 -0.31 3.04
C HIS A 144 21.93 1.09 3.63
N GLY A 145 21.71 1.21 4.94
CA GLY A 145 21.60 2.55 5.56
C GLY A 145 21.18 2.61 7.03
N GLY A 146 20.89 1.48 7.68
CA GLY A 146 20.51 1.48 9.10
C GLY A 146 19.12 2.05 9.40
N ASP A 147 18.31 2.32 8.37
CA ASP A 147 16.92 2.77 8.49
C ASP A 147 16.06 1.57 8.94
N LYS A 148 16.14 1.25 10.24
CA LYS A 148 15.37 0.18 10.87
C LYS A 148 13.92 0.62 10.91
N ASN A 149 13.05 -0.07 10.18
CA ASN A 149 11.61 0.14 10.30
C ASN A 149 11.05 -0.79 11.39
N GLU A 150 10.52 -0.22 12.46
CA GLU A 150 9.96 -0.97 13.59
C GLU A 150 8.58 -1.58 13.29
N VAL A 151 8.02 -1.37 12.09
CA VAL A 151 6.72 -1.95 11.68
C VAL A 151 6.66 -3.46 11.90
N TYR A 152 7.74 -4.18 11.60
CA TYR A 152 7.79 -5.63 11.81
C TYR A 152 7.55 -5.98 13.28
N SER A 153 8.37 -5.44 14.19
CA SER A 153 8.27 -5.69 15.64
C SER A 153 6.95 -5.19 16.22
N LEU A 154 6.47 -4.03 15.74
CA LEU A 154 5.22 -3.41 16.16
C LEU A 154 4.02 -4.31 15.81
N CYS A 155 3.96 -4.82 14.58
CA CYS A 155 2.85 -5.65 14.14
C CYS A 155 2.91 -7.07 14.73
N LEU A 156 4.12 -7.62 14.91
CA LEU A 156 4.30 -9.00 15.34
C LEU A 156 3.56 -9.33 16.65
N ASN A 157 3.66 -8.43 17.62
CA ASN A 157 3.06 -8.60 18.95
C ASN A 157 1.53 -8.44 18.95
N CYS A 158 0.97 -7.77 17.94
CA CYS A 158 -0.46 -7.43 17.86
C CYS A 158 -1.24 -8.26 16.84
N LEU A 159 -0.57 -9.06 16.01
CA LEU A 159 -1.21 -9.98 15.07
C LEU A 159 -1.77 -11.23 15.77
N ASP A 160 -2.84 -11.77 15.21
CA ASP A 160 -3.38 -13.08 15.56
C ASP A 160 -2.31 -14.18 15.37
N PRO A 161 -2.27 -15.26 16.18
CA PRO A 161 -1.21 -16.27 16.14
C PRO A 161 -0.95 -16.85 14.74
N GLY A 162 -2.00 -17.12 13.96
CA GLY A 162 -1.84 -17.66 12.60
C GLY A 162 -1.14 -16.69 11.63
N LYS A 163 -1.49 -15.41 11.67
CA LYS A 163 -0.87 -14.37 10.83
C LYS A 163 0.54 -14.03 11.31
N ARG A 164 0.77 -14.06 12.63
CA ARG A 164 2.10 -13.89 13.23
C ARG A 164 3.06 -14.95 12.71
N ASN A 165 2.72 -16.23 12.85
CA ASN A 165 3.58 -17.33 12.42
C ASN A 165 3.88 -17.24 10.92
N LEU A 166 2.89 -16.89 10.11
CA LEU A 166 3.06 -16.67 8.67
C LEU A 166 4.05 -15.54 8.37
N LEU A 167 3.91 -14.40 9.04
CA LEU A 167 4.81 -13.27 8.87
C LEU A 167 6.25 -13.62 9.30
N GLU A 168 6.43 -14.33 10.41
CA GLU A 168 7.74 -14.80 10.88
C GLU A 168 8.41 -15.74 9.87
N GLU A 169 7.65 -16.72 9.35
CA GLU A 169 8.08 -17.67 8.32
C GLU A 169 8.60 -16.93 7.09
N VAL A 170 7.79 -16.00 6.57
CA VAL A 170 8.10 -15.22 5.37
C VAL A 170 9.32 -14.33 5.61
N VAL A 171 9.30 -13.50 6.66
CA VAL A 171 10.42 -12.58 6.95
C VAL A 171 11.72 -13.36 7.22
N GLY A 172 11.64 -14.50 7.92
CA GLY A 172 12.79 -15.37 8.15
C GLY A 172 13.40 -15.94 6.87
N ARG A 173 12.57 -16.24 5.86
CA ARG A 173 13.02 -16.64 4.52
C ARG A 173 13.62 -15.46 3.75
N LEU A 174 12.95 -14.31 3.73
CA LEU A 174 13.38 -13.12 2.99
C LEU A 174 14.72 -12.57 3.50
N LYS A 175 14.97 -12.60 4.81
CA LYS A 175 16.26 -12.17 5.41
C LYS A 175 17.48 -12.97 4.94
N LYS A 176 17.28 -14.18 4.40
CA LYS A 176 18.35 -15.03 3.86
C LYS A 176 18.66 -14.76 2.38
N GLN A 177 17.86 -13.92 1.72
CA GLN A 177 18.00 -13.58 0.31
C GLN A 177 18.71 -12.23 0.14
N SER A 178 19.30 -12.01 -1.04
CA SER A 178 19.88 -10.71 -1.42
C SER A 178 18.80 -9.83 -2.05
N TRP A 179 18.65 -8.61 -1.51
CA TRP A 179 17.68 -7.61 -1.98
C TRP A 179 18.35 -6.39 -2.63
N THR A 180 19.66 -6.44 -2.89
CA THR A 180 20.40 -5.32 -3.48
C THR A 180 19.78 -4.87 -4.80
N GLN A 181 19.41 -5.80 -5.69
CA GLN A 181 18.78 -5.47 -6.97
C GLN A 181 17.42 -4.79 -6.80
N PHE A 182 16.62 -5.19 -5.82
CA PHE A 182 15.34 -4.56 -5.52
C PHE A 182 15.55 -3.09 -5.14
N TRP A 183 16.48 -2.80 -4.23
CA TRP A 183 16.77 -1.44 -3.78
C TRP A 183 17.47 -0.57 -4.84
N LEU A 184 18.19 -1.18 -5.80
CA LEU A 184 18.82 -0.46 -6.91
C LEU A 184 17.83 0.02 -7.98
N ARG A 185 16.59 -0.49 -8.02
CA ARG A 185 15.56 -0.05 -8.98
C ARG A 185 15.14 1.41 -8.80
N GLY A 186 15.46 2.03 -7.67
CA GLY A 186 15.05 3.39 -7.34
C GLY A 186 13.65 3.43 -6.71
N PRO A 187 12.99 4.60 -6.70
CA PRO A 187 11.64 4.76 -6.16
C PRO A 187 10.67 3.81 -6.86
N LEU A 188 9.89 3.07 -6.08
CA LEU A 188 8.83 2.24 -6.60
C LEU A 188 7.72 3.14 -7.15
N ASP A 189 7.25 2.83 -8.35
CA ASP A 189 6.07 3.43 -8.96
C ASP A 189 5.10 2.31 -9.35
N ILE A 190 3.80 2.60 -9.29
CA ILE A 190 2.74 1.70 -9.72
C ILE A 190 2.47 1.89 -11.22
N ASP A 191 2.81 3.06 -11.76
CA ASP A 191 2.55 3.36 -13.15
C ASP A 191 3.65 2.82 -14.07
N ASN A 192 3.24 1.89 -14.93
CA ASN A 192 4.06 1.34 -16.00
C ASN A 192 3.49 1.76 -17.36
N THR A 193 2.57 2.74 -17.41
CA THR A 193 2.13 3.30 -18.70
C THR A 193 3.33 4.00 -19.33
N ILE A 194 4.03 3.27 -20.19
CA ILE A 194 4.84 3.87 -21.23
C ILE A 194 3.85 4.73 -22.00
N MET A 195 3.96 6.05 -21.88
CA MET A 195 3.37 6.96 -22.86
C MET A 195 4.12 6.67 -24.17
N GLU A 196 3.62 5.73 -24.97
CA GLU A 196 3.98 5.67 -26.38
C GLU A 196 3.47 6.98 -26.99
N ALA A 197 4.40 7.92 -27.18
CA ALA A 197 4.18 9.17 -27.90
C ALA A 197 4.36 8.95 -29.41
#